data_AF-A0A2H0KLX8-F1
#
_entry.id   AF-A0A2H0KLX8-F1
#
_cell.length_a   1.000
_cell.length_b   1.000
_cell.length_c   1.000
_cell.angle_alpha   90.00
_cell.angle_beta   90.00
_cell.angle_gamma   90.00
#
_symmetry.space_group_name_H-M   'P 1'
#
loop_
_entity.id
_entity.type
_entity.pdbx_description
1 polymer ?
#
loop_
_entity_poly.entity_id
_entity_poly.type
_entity_poly.pdbx_seq_one_letter_code
_entity_poly.pdbx_strand_id
1 'polypeptide(L)'
;MRKLQVKVGVGVLILNKNKILLGKRIDGHNKNTWQSAGGNLEFGESFEECAQREIKEEVGIKVKNIQYITVTNDIFSKDHKHYVTIFMSCEYQSGARKPLEPKKCSE
;
A
#
# COMPACT_ATOMS: atom_id res chain seq x y z
N MET A 1 12.67 24.20 15.24
CA MET A 1 11.38 23.48 15.07
C MET A 1 11.49 22.54 13.89
N ARG A 2 11.04 21.29 14.02
CA ARG A 2 11.08 20.31 12.91
C ARG A 2 9.95 20.67 11.94
N LYS A 3 10.29 20.97 10.69
CA LYS A 3 9.31 21.33 9.64
C LYS A 3 8.50 20.08 9.27
N LEU A 4 7.18 20.22 9.15
CA LEU A 4 6.35 19.15 8.58
C LEU A 4 6.80 18.90 7.13
N GLN A 5 6.94 17.63 6.77
CA GLN A 5 7.38 17.21 5.43
C GLN A 5 6.28 16.41 4.75
N VAL A 6 6.04 16.74 3.48
CA VAL A 6 5.22 15.92 2.59
C VAL A 6 5.97 14.64 2.29
N LYS A 7 5.27 13.51 2.35
CA LYS A 7 5.82 12.19 2.04
C LYS A 7 5.23 11.65 0.74
N VAL A 8 5.93 10.71 0.12
CA VAL A 8 5.44 9.98 -1.05
C VAL A 8 5.16 8.55 -0.64
N GLY A 9 3.94 8.08 -0.95
CA GLY A 9 3.51 6.72 -0.71
C GLY A 9 3.11 6.02 -2.01
N VAL A 10 3.16 4.70 -2.01
CA VAL A 10 2.63 3.86 -3.09
C VAL A 10 1.56 2.94 -2.50
N GLY A 11 0.35 3.01 -3.05
CA GLY A 11 -0.75 2.10 -2.72
C GLY A 11 -1.04 1.16 -3.89
N VAL A 12 -1.30 -0.12 -3.63
CA VAL A 12 -1.42 -1.15 -4.67
C VAL A 12 -2.77 -1.86 -4.65
N LEU A 13 -3.53 -1.71 -5.73
CA LEU A 13 -4.77 -2.44 -5.97
C LEU A 13 -4.46 -3.78 -6.67
N ILE A 14 -4.49 -4.86 -5.89
CA ILE A 14 -4.21 -6.21 -6.39
C ILE A 14 -5.52 -6.82 -6.89
N LEU A 15 -5.67 -6.92 -8.21
CA LEU A 15 -6.83 -7.44 -8.91
C LEU A 15 -6.76 -8.97 -9.03
N ASN A 16 -7.88 -9.64 -8.76
CA ASN A 16 -8.05 -11.06 -9.02
C ASN A 16 -9.46 -11.33 -9.55
N LYS A 17 -9.59 -11.40 -10.87
CA LYS A 17 -10.90 -11.40 -11.57
C LYS A 17 -11.68 -10.15 -11.15
N ASN A 18 -12.91 -10.31 -10.65
CA ASN A 18 -13.79 -9.21 -10.26
C ASN A 18 -13.64 -8.82 -8.78
N LYS A 19 -12.47 -9.06 -8.18
CA LYS A 19 -12.20 -8.80 -6.75
C LYS A 19 -10.88 -8.06 -6.58
N ILE A 20 -10.81 -7.23 -5.54
CA ILE A 20 -9.59 -6.56 -5.08
C ILE A 20 -9.19 -7.16 -3.74
N LEU A 21 -7.89 -7.38 -3.54
CA LEU A 21 -7.36 -7.79 -2.25
C LEU A 21 -7.15 -6.56 -1.36
N LEU A 22 -7.69 -6.60 -0.15
CA LEU A 22 -7.50 -5.59 0.89
C LEU A 22 -7.07 -6.29 2.19
N GLY A 23 -6.26 -5.60 2.99
CA GLY A 23 -5.91 -6.04 4.34
C GLY A 23 -6.69 -5.25 5.38
N LYS A 24 -7.12 -5.92 6.45
CA LYS A 24 -7.83 -5.25 7.56
C LYS A 24 -6.86 -4.79 8.65
N ARG A 25 -6.86 -3.49 8.93
CA ARG A 25 -5.91 -2.86 9.87
C ARG A 25 -6.19 -3.21 11.33
N ILE A 26 -5.17 -3.65 12.06
CA ILE A 26 -5.25 -3.90 13.51
C ILE A 26 -4.82 -2.70 14.35
N ASP A 27 -3.95 -1.82 13.81
CA ASP A 27 -3.31 -0.74 14.56
C ASP A 27 -3.34 0.65 13.85
N GLY A 28 -3.28 1.71 14.65
CA GLY A 28 -3.33 3.13 14.26
C GLY A 28 -4.70 3.82 14.32
N HIS A 29 -4.76 5.10 13.92
CA HIS A 29 -5.96 5.95 13.95
C HIS A 29 -7.16 5.40 13.15
N ASN A 30 -6.92 4.49 12.20
CA ASN A 30 -7.92 3.84 11.34
C ASN A 30 -8.03 2.34 11.63
N LYS A 31 -8.08 1.95 12.90
CA LYS A 31 -8.32 0.55 13.29
C LYS A 31 -9.65 0.05 12.71
N ASN A 32 -9.70 -1.21 12.28
CA ASN A 32 -10.84 -1.85 11.62
C ASN A 32 -11.23 -1.29 10.23
N THR A 33 -10.40 -0.45 9.61
CA THR A 33 -10.58 -0.10 8.20
C THR A 33 -9.85 -1.08 7.30
N TRP A 34 -10.28 -1.14 6.04
CA TRP A 34 -9.60 -1.86 4.99
C TRP A 34 -8.60 -0.95 4.28
N GLN A 35 -7.47 -1.50 3.88
CA GLN A 35 -6.46 -0.80 3.10
C GLN A 35 -5.91 -1.69 1.97
N SER A 36 -5.47 -1.04 0.90
CA SER A 36 -4.59 -1.67 -0.08
C SER A 36 -3.24 -2.00 0.56
N ALA A 37 -2.50 -2.92 -0.06
CA ALA A 37 -1.07 -3.07 0.25
C ALA A 37 -0.32 -1.78 -0.13
N GLY A 38 0.79 -1.48 0.54
CA GLY A 38 1.61 -0.33 0.17
C GLY A 38 2.33 0.34 1.34
N GLY A 39 3.18 1.31 1.01
CA GLY A 39 4.00 2.00 2.00
C GLY A 39 4.74 3.19 1.42
N ASN A 40 5.84 3.58 2.06
CA ASN A 40 6.61 4.74 1.62
C ASN A 40 7.48 4.36 0.42
N LEU A 41 7.56 5.28 -0.55
CA LEU A 41 8.53 5.16 -1.63
C LEU A 41 9.95 5.37 -1.05
N GLU A 42 10.84 4.41 -1.26
CA GLU A 42 12.23 4.52 -0.82
C GLU A 42 13.12 5.18 -1.88
N PHE A 43 14.27 5.69 -1.45
CA PHE A 43 15.19 6.37 -2.35
C PHE A 43 15.73 5.41 -3.41
N GLY A 44 15.60 5.78 -4.68
CA GLY A 44 16.08 4.98 -5.81
C GLY A 44 15.07 3.96 -6.34
N GLU A 45 13.91 3.80 -5.70
CA GLU A 45 12.84 2.93 -6.22
C GLU A 45 12.04 3.63 -7.32
N SER A 46 11.70 2.87 -8.36
CA SER A 46 10.52 3.10 -9.18
C SER A 46 9.23 2.80 -8.41
N PHE A 47 8.10 3.26 -8.92
CA PHE A 47 6.80 2.97 -8.29
C PHE A 47 6.48 1.47 -8.33
N GLU A 48 6.89 0.79 -9.39
CA GLU A 48 6.75 -0.65 -9.58
C GLU A 48 7.60 -1.45 -8.59
N GLU A 49 8.85 -1.03 -8.35
CA GLU A 49 9.73 -1.67 -7.36
C GLU A 49 9.17 -1.53 -5.94
N CYS A 50 8.73 -0.34 -5.56
CA CYS A 50 8.08 -0.10 -4.28
C CYS A 50 6.80 -0.95 -4.12
N ALA A 51 5.93 -0.97 -5.14
CA ALA A 51 4.74 -1.81 -5.13
C ALA A 51 5.07 -3.30 -4.97
N GLN A 52 6.07 -3.79 -5.70
CA GLN A 52 6.51 -5.19 -5.66
C GLN A 52 7.10 -5.57 -4.29
N ARG A 53 7.87 -4.67 -3.67
CA ARG A 53 8.42 -4.83 -2.32
C ARG A 53 7.32 -4.89 -1.27
N GLU A 54 6.43 -3.91 -1.24
CA GLU A 54 5.34 -3.83 -0.26
C GLU A 54 4.39 -5.04 -0.36
N ILE A 55 4.03 -5.48 -1.58
CA ILE A 55 3.22 -6.70 -1.76
C ILE A 55 3.94 -7.93 -1.18
N LYS A 56 5.26 -8.03 -1.37
CA LYS A 56 6.06 -9.15 -0.85
C LYS A 56 6.13 -9.12 0.68
N GLU A 57 6.32 -7.95 1.26
CA GLU A 57 6.45 -7.74 2.71
C GLU A 57 5.12 -7.95 3.44
N GLU A 58 4.01 -7.43 2.90
CA GLU A 58 2.72 -7.42 3.60
C GLU A 58 1.87 -8.66 3.30
N VAL A 59 1.96 -9.22 2.09
CA VAL A 59 1.02 -10.25 1.58
C VAL A 59 1.71 -11.55 1.13
N GLY A 60 2.95 -11.47 0.63
CA GLY A 60 3.75 -12.65 0.25
C GLY A 60 3.32 -13.36 -1.03
N ILE A 61 2.66 -12.65 -1.95
CA ILE A 61 2.14 -13.21 -3.20
C ILE A 61 2.96 -12.78 -4.42
N LYS A 62 2.82 -13.53 -5.52
CA LYS A 62 3.34 -13.12 -6.83
C LYS A 62 2.26 -12.37 -7.61
N VAL A 63 2.66 -11.28 -8.24
CA VAL A 63 1.81 -10.43 -9.09
C VAL A 63 2.47 -10.20 -10.44
N LYS A 64 1.68 -9.74 -11.41
CA LYS A 64 2.13 -9.34 -12.74
C LYS A 64 1.42 -8.08 -13.20
N ASN A 65 1.86 -7.49 -14.31
CA ASN A 65 1.22 -6.34 -14.94
C ASN A 65 1.05 -5.16 -13.96
N ILE A 66 2.12 -4.79 -13.25
CA ILE A 66 2.10 -3.61 -12.38
C ILE A 66 1.98 -2.36 -13.28
N GLN A 67 1.00 -1.51 -13.00
CA GLN A 67 0.69 -0.33 -13.81
C GLN A 67 0.27 0.84 -12.93
N TYR A 68 0.63 2.05 -13.35
CA TYR A 68 0.12 3.28 -12.76
C TYR A 68 -1.39 3.45 -13.01
N ILE A 69 -2.10 3.92 -11.98
CA ILE A 69 -3.53 4.26 -12.07
C ILE A 69 -3.73 5.77 -11.96
N THR A 70 -3.33 6.34 -10.83
CA THR A 70 -3.63 7.74 -10.48
C THR A 70 -2.73 8.22 -9.35
N VAL A 71 -2.85 9.50 -9.01
CA VAL A 71 -2.19 10.13 -7.86
C VAL A 71 -3.21 10.89 -7.03
N THR A 72 -3.09 10.80 -5.71
CA THR A 72 -3.91 11.56 -4.77
C THR A 72 -3.04 12.48 -3.90
N ASN A 73 -3.67 13.54 -3.41
CA ASN A 73 -3.08 14.48 -2.48
C ASN A 73 -3.80 14.36 -1.13
N ASP A 74 -3.25 13.55 -0.24
CA ASP A 74 -3.91 13.12 0.99
C ASP A 74 -3.42 13.94 2.19
N ILE A 75 -4.27 14.84 2.67
CA ILE A 75 -3.96 15.74 3.79
C ILE A 75 -4.78 15.31 5.02
N PHE A 76 -4.11 14.77 6.02
CA PHE A 76 -4.70 14.36 7.29
C PHE A 76 -4.35 15.38 8.37
N SER A 77 -5.10 16.48 8.41
CA SER A 77 -4.81 17.62 9.31
C SER A 77 -4.76 17.23 10.79
N LYS A 78 -5.63 16.30 11.22
CA LYS A 78 -5.67 15.82 12.62
C LYS A 78 -4.39 15.07 13.01
N ASP A 79 -3.82 14.32 12.07
CA ASP A 79 -2.65 13.47 12.29
C ASP A 79 -1.33 14.18 11.94
N HIS A 80 -1.39 15.44 11.48
CA HIS A 80 -0.25 16.20 10.97
C HIS A 80 0.52 15.44 9.87
N LYS A 81 -0.21 14.72 9.02
CA LYS A 81 0.34 13.95 7.90
C LYS A 81 -0.11 14.53 6.57
N HIS A 82 0.80 14.52 5.61
CA HIS A 82 0.53 14.87 4.22
C HIS A 82 1.29 13.90 3.32
N TYR A 83 0.53 13.15 2.52
CA TYR A 83 1.05 12.21 1.54
C TYR A 83 0.63 12.63 0.13
N VAL A 84 1.57 12.51 -0.81
CA VAL A 84 1.25 12.31 -2.22
C VAL A 84 1.27 10.80 -2.44
N THR A 85 0.12 10.22 -2.75
CA THR A 85 0.00 8.75 -2.89
C THR A 85 -0.13 8.41 -4.37
N ILE A 86 0.82 7.62 -4.87
CA ILE A 86 0.77 7.04 -6.20
C ILE A 86 0.02 5.71 -6.09
N PHE A 87 -1.08 5.57 -6.82
CA PHE A 87 -1.83 4.32 -6.88
C PHE A 87 -1.39 3.50 -8.08
N MET A 88 -0.98 2.26 -7.80
CA MET A 88 -0.64 1.25 -8.79
C MET A 88 -1.70 0.14 -8.77
N SER A 89 -1.89 -0.56 -9.88
CA SER A 89 -2.64 -1.81 -9.96
C SER A 89 -1.73 -2.94 -10.39
N CYS A 90 -2.09 -4.16 -10.02
CA CYS A 90 -1.46 -5.36 -10.55
C CYS A 90 -2.44 -6.52 -10.58
N GLU A 91 -2.12 -7.57 -11.33
CA GLU A 91 -2.89 -8.82 -11.35
C GLU A 91 -2.27 -9.87 -10.43
N TYR A 92 -3.09 -10.51 -9.61
CA TYR A 92 -2.70 -11.69 -8.84
C TYR A 92 -2.26 -12.82 -9.78
N GLN A 93 -1.10 -13.41 -9.51
CA GLN A 93 -0.58 -14.54 -10.26
C GLN A 93 -0.63 -15.85 -9.46
N SER A 94 -0.08 -15.87 -8.24
CA SER A 94 0.02 -17.08 -7.41
C SER A 94 0.46 -16.76 -5.96
N GLY A 95 0.38 -17.77 -5.08
CA GLY A 95 0.83 -17.69 -3.68
C GLY A 95 -0.33 -17.66 -2.68
N ALA A 96 -0.06 -18.08 -1.44
CA ALA A 96 -1.05 -18.06 -0.37
C ALA A 96 -1.21 -16.63 0.16
N ARG A 97 -2.45 -16.15 0.24
CA ARG A 97 -2.75 -14.83 0.81
C ARG A 97 -2.71 -14.95 2.32
N LYS A 98 -1.73 -14.33 2.95
CA LYS A 98 -1.58 -14.30 4.41
C LYS A 98 -1.12 -12.91 4.83
N PRO A 99 -1.62 -12.35 5.95
CA PRO A 99 -1.02 -11.17 6.53
C PRO A 99 0.38 -11.54 7.03
N LEU A 100 1.42 -11.03 6.39
CA LEU A 100 2.80 -11.28 6.79
C LEU A 100 3.29 -10.28 7.85
N GLU A 101 2.57 -9.19 8.03
CA GLU A 101 2.79 -8.22 9.10
C GLU A 101 1.64 -8.24 10.11
N PRO A 102 1.67 -9.15 11.10
CA PRO A 102 0.58 -9.32 12.07
C PRO A 102 0.41 -8.13 13.02
N LYS A 103 1.34 -7.17 13.01
CA LYS A 103 1.21 -5.90 13.73
C LYS A 103 0.46 -4.84 12.92
N LYS A 104 0.37 -4.98 11.59
CA LYS A 104 -0.35 -4.06 10.70
C LYS A 104 -1.74 -4.59 10.31
N CYS A 105 -1.84 -5.86 9.91
CA CYS A 105 -3.08 -6.44 9.36
C CYS A 105 -3.48 -7.78 10.01
N SER A 106 -4.78 -7.98 10.26
CA SER A 106 -5.31 -9.20 10.89
C SER A 106 -5.71 -10.29 9.89
N GLU A 107 -6.12 -9.88 8.69
CA GLU A 107 -6.62 -10.72 7.60
C GLU A 107 -6.47 -10.03 6.25
#